data_AF-A0A3B4XRY5-F1
#
_entry.id   AF-A0A3B4XRY5-F1
#
_cell.length_a   1.000
_cell.length_b   1.000
_cell.length_c   1.000
_cell.angle_alpha   90.00
_cell.angle_beta   90.00
_cell.angle_gamma   90.00
#
_symmetry.space_group_name_H-M   'P 1'
#
loop_
_entity.id
_entity.type
_entity.pdbx_description
1 polymer ?
#
loop_
_entity_poly.entity_id
_entity_poly.type
_entity_poly.pdbx_seq_one_letter_code
_entity_poly.pdbx_strand_id
1 'polypeptide(L)'
;HQNVIPGRVDKALKTFFKLHNENFEVTTLRVDVQTDGRHAEVEFTTDWLKDAERRDLTINSMFLGLDGTLYDYFKGYEDLQNRKVRFVGSAEQRIQEDYLRILFYGRVALDPDDHEPETLTAIRENGRGLAAVSGERIWVEIKKMVVGNHAAHLLELMYRLELAQYTGLPPDGDVEEMKEVWQNAKDHSPKPMTILATLFRCPEEVEKMDIRLKVSKEEKTLALFLIKYRRELRKSKDEPDSLKPFTDFIIDVSFSLLS
;
A
#
# COMPACT_ATOMS: atom_id res chain seq x y z
N HIS A 1 -11.21 -33.04 -28.07
CA HIS A 1 -10.18 -33.93 -27.50
C HIS A 1 -8.84 -33.21 -27.48
N GLN A 2 -8.47 -32.64 -26.34
CA GLN A 2 -7.10 -32.20 -26.05
C GLN A 2 -6.68 -32.91 -24.77
N ASN A 3 -5.46 -33.43 -24.80
CA ASN A 3 -4.88 -34.34 -23.83
C ASN A 3 -4.90 -33.76 -22.41
N VAL A 4 -5.75 -34.31 -21.54
CA VAL A 4 -5.54 -34.24 -20.09
C VAL A 4 -4.61 -35.40 -19.77
N ILE A 5 -3.35 -35.10 -19.44
CA ILE A 5 -2.42 -36.07 -18.88
C ILE A 5 -2.77 -36.15 -17.37
N PRO A 6 -3.31 -37.26 -16.86
CA PRO A 6 -3.53 -37.42 -15.43
C PRO A 6 -2.21 -37.89 -14.81
N GLY A 7 -1.40 -36.94 -14.34
CA GLY A 7 -0.13 -37.24 -13.70
C GLY A 7 0.24 -36.14 -12.73
N ARG A 8 0.21 -36.47 -11.43
CA ARG A 8 0.61 -35.62 -10.28
C ARG A 8 0.08 -34.19 -10.35
N VAL A 9 -1.01 -33.93 -9.63
CA VAL A 9 -1.23 -32.58 -9.10
C VAL A 9 -0.15 -32.36 -8.04
N ASP A 10 1.04 -31.96 -8.47
CA ASP A 10 1.91 -31.18 -7.60
C ASP A 10 1.04 -30.03 -7.11
N LYS A 11 0.73 -30.01 -5.80
CA LYS A 11 -0.18 -29.05 -5.18
C LYS A 11 0.42 -27.65 -5.31
N ALA A 12 0.23 -27.04 -6.47
CA ALA A 12 0.69 -25.70 -6.74
C ALA A 12 -0.13 -24.75 -5.86
N LEU A 13 0.58 -23.93 -5.08
CA LEU A 13 -0.03 -22.90 -4.26
C LEU A 13 -0.91 -21.98 -5.11
N LYS A 14 -0.43 -21.65 -6.31
CA LYS A 14 -1.08 -20.81 -7.31
C LYS A 14 -0.93 -21.44 -8.69
N THR A 15 -2.02 -21.48 -9.45
CA THR A 15 -2.06 -21.92 -10.85
C THR A 15 -2.62 -20.80 -11.71
N PHE A 16 -1.96 -20.52 -12.83
CA PHE A 16 -2.40 -19.51 -13.78
C PHE A 16 -2.99 -20.17 -15.02
N PHE A 17 -4.19 -19.74 -15.41
CA PHE A 17 -4.87 -20.19 -16.62
C PHE A 17 -5.10 -18.99 -17.55
N LYS A 18 -5.06 -19.25 -18.86
CA LYS A 18 -5.50 -18.27 -19.86
C LYS A 18 -6.67 -18.85 -20.64
N LEU A 19 -7.86 -18.24 -20.49
CA LEU A 19 -9.10 -18.67 -21.14
C LEU A 19 -9.71 -17.45 -21.84
N HIS A 20 -10.09 -17.58 -23.11
CA HIS A 20 -10.70 -16.49 -23.88
C HIS A 20 -9.92 -15.15 -23.86
N ASN A 21 -8.58 -15.23 -23.85
CA ASN A 21 -7.66 -14.09 -23.73
C ASN A 21 -7.69 -13.35 -22.38
N GLU A 22 -8.34 -13.91 -21.37
CA GLU A 22 -8.31 -13.46 -19.98
C GLU A 22 -7.42 -14.38 -19.14
N ASN A 23 -6.73 -13.79 -18.16
CA ASN A 23 -5.87 -14.51 -17.23
C ASN A 23 -6.63 -14.76 -15.92
N PHE A 24 -6.60 -15.99 -15.44
CA PHE A 24 -7.19 -16.42 -14.18
C PHE A 24 -6.08 -16.93 -13.26
N GLU A 25 -6.05 -16.41 -12.04
CA GLU A 25 -5.19 -16.91 -10.97
C GLU A 25 -6.05 -17.72 -10.00
N VAL A 26 -5.77 -19.02 -9.89
CA VAL A 26 -6.47 -19.94 -8.99
C VAL A 26 -5.52 -20.35 -7.86
N THR A 27 -5.91 -20.08 -6.62
CA THR A 27 -5.13 -20.43 -5.42
C THR A 27 -5.86 -21.52 -4.66
N THR A 28 -5.17 -22.61 -4.34
CA THR A 28 -5.75 -23.69 -3.50
C THR A 28 -5.89 -23.18 -2.07
N LEU A 29 -7.04 -23.46 -1.43
CA LEU A 29 -7.27 -23.12 -0.02
C LEU A 29 -6.19 -23.72 0.87
N ARG A 30 -5.78 -22.96 1.90
CA ARG A 30 -4.69 -23.38 2.78
C ARG A 30 -4.80 -22.81 4.18
N VAL A 31 -4.01 -23.39 5.07
CA VAL A 31 -3.69 -22.90 6.42
C VAL A 31 -2.19 -22.64 6.46
N ASP A 32 -1.78 -21.53 7.08
CA ASP A 32 -0.37 -21.22 7.28
C ASP A 32 0.08 -21.89 8.59
N VAL A 33 1.08 -22.78 8.54
CA VAL A 33 1.60 -23.58 9.68
C VAL A 33 2.72 -22.83 10.40
N GLN A 34 3.63 -22.24 9.63
CA GLN A 34 4.63 -21.28 10.08
C GLN A 34 4.72 -20.17 9.05
N THR A 35 4.85 -18.93 9.50
CA THR A 35 5.02 -17.76 8.64
C THR A 35 6.13 -16.87 9.18
N ASP A 36 7.04 -16.45 8.31
CA ASP A 36 8.00 -15.36 8.57
C ASP A 36 7.65 -14.10 7.76
N GLY A 37 6.40 -14.01 7.30
CA GLY A 37 5.86 -12.94 6.47
C GLY A 37 6.00 -13.17 4.98
N ARG A 38 7.15 -13.66 4.48
CA ARG A 38 7.34 -13.91 3.04
C ARG A 38 7.25 -15.39 2.68
N HIS A 39 7.70 -16.26 3.57
CA HIS A 39 7.63 -17.70 3.41
C HIS A 39 6.67 -18.23 4.46
N ALA A 40 5.57 -18.81 3.96
CA ALA A 40 4.69 -19.61 4.78
C ALA A 40 4.90 -21.07 4.42
N GLU A 41 5.15 -21.91 5.43
CA GLU A 41 4.86 -23.33 5.30
C GLU A 41 3.34 -23.50 5.37
N VAL A 42 2.76 -24.15 4.38
CA VAL A 42 1.31 -24.18 4.21
C VAL A 42 0.78 -25.60 4.11
N GLU A 43 -0.37 -25.82 4.73
CA GLU A 43 -1.15 -27.03 4.58
C GLU A 43 -2.40 -26.74 3.76
N PHE A 44 -2.58 -27.49 2.68
CA PHE A 44 -3.80 -27.35 1.87
C PHE A 44 -5.01 -27.91 2.60
N THR A 45 -6.12 -27.18 2.52
CA THR A 45 -7.39 -27.53 3.15
C THR A 45 -8.52 -27.48 2.11
N THR A 46 -9.67 -28.04 2.47
CA THR A 46 -10.95 -27.83 1.75
C THR A 46 -11.94 -27.04 2.61
N ASP A 47 -11.48 -26.56 3.77
CA ASP A 47 -12.26 -25.79 4.73
C ASP A 47 -12.09 -24.29 4.45
N TRP A 48 -13.15 -23.66 3.96
CA TRP A 48 -13.20 -22.24 3.61
C TRP A 48 -13.05 -21.33 4.83
N LEU A 49 -13.57 -21.73 6.00
CA LEU A 49 -13.43 -20.94 7.22
C LEU A 49 -11.96 -20.83 7.61
N LYS A 50 -11.20 -21.92 7.51
CA LYS A 50 -9.76 -21.92 7.80
C LYS A 50 -8.95 -21.06 6.83
N ASP A 51 -9.30 -21.05 5.54
CA ASP A 51 -8.65 -20.15 4.57
C ASP A 51 -9.02 -18.68 4.83
N ALA A 52 -10.26 -18.39 5.24
CA ALA A 52 -10.66 -17.05 5.63
C ALA A 52 -9.92 -16.57 6.88
N GLU A 53 -9.68 -17.45 7.85
CA GLU A 53 -9.06 -17.10 9.13
C GLU A 53 -7.62 -16.60 8.99
N ARG A 54 -6.85 -17.15 8.03
CA ARG A 54 -5.46 -16.73 7.75
C ARG A 54 -5.35 -15.39 6.99
N ARG A 55 -6.46 -14.82 6.56
CA ARG A 55 -6.46 -13.54 5.82
C ARG A 55 -6.28 -12.38 6.77
N ASP A 56 -5.85 -11.25 6.22
CA ASP A 56 -5.50 -10.06 6.97
C ASP A 56 -6.74 -9.37 7.51
N LEU A 57 -7.66 -8.97 6.63
CA LEU A 57 -8.81 -8.13 6.97
C LEU A 57 -10.14 -8.86 6.77
N THR A 58 -11.13 -8.50 7.57
CA THR A 58 -12.51 -9.02 7.48
C THR A 58 -13.10 -8.80 6.08
N ILE A 59 -12.91 -7.60 5.52
CA ILE A 59 -13.37 -7.25 4.16
C ILE A 59 -12.69 -8.07 3.05
N ASN A 60 -11.49 -8.60 3.31
CA ASN A 60 -10.70 -9.40 2.35
C ASN A 60 -10.87 -10.91 2.57
N SER A 61 -11.65 -11.33 3.59
CA SER A 61 -11.82 -12.73 3.99
C SER A 61 -13.14 -13.38 3.56
N MET A 62 -13.90 -12.69 2.71
CA MET A 62 -15.14 -13.20 2.11
C MET A 62 -14.89 -13.97 0.81
N PHE A 63 -15.83 -14.86 0.47
CA PHE A 63 -15.87 -15.56 -0.82
C PHE A 63 -17.23 -15.41 -1.49
N LEU A 64 -17.23 -15.41 -2.82
CA LEU A 64 -18.46 -15.32 -3.61
C LEU A 64 -18.61 -16.55 -4.50
N GLY A 65 -19.71 -17.26 -4.35
CA GLY A 65 -20.11 -18.35 -5.22
C GLY A 65 -20.51 -17.84 -6.61
N LEU A 66 -20.39 -18.69 -7.63
CA LEU A 66 -20.82 -18.35 -9.00
C LEU A 66 -22.34 -18.14 -9.12
N ASP A 67 -23.09 -18.60 -8.13
CA ASP A 67 -24.53 -18.38 -7.96
C ASP A 67 -24.86 -17.04 -7.26
N GLY A 68 -23.84 -16.28 -6.85
CA GLY A 68 -23.98 -15.03 -6.11
C GLY A 68 -24.07 -15.20 -4.59
N THR A 69 -23.94 -16.43 -4.07
CA THR A 69 -23.95 -16.66 -2.61
C THR A 69 -22.69 -16.09 -1.97
N LEU A 70 -22.84 -15.20 -0.99
CA LEU A 70 -21.74 -14.64 -0.21
C LEU A 70 -21.44 -15.53 1.01
N TYR A 71 -20.19 -15.95 1.14
CA TYR A 71 -19.67 -16.65 2.31
C TYR A 71 -18.82 -15.67 3.12
N ASP A 72 -19.37 -15.23 4.25
CA ASP A 72 -18.74 -14.30 5.18
C ASP A 72 -18.67 -14.91 6.58
N TYR A 73 -17.45 -15.18 7.04
CA TYR A 73 -17.17 -15.82 8.33
C TYR A 73 -16.82 -14.82 9.44
N PHE A 74 -16.48 -13.58 9.08
CA PHE A 74 -15.87 -12.61 9.99
C PHE A 74 -16.54 -11.23 9.92
N LYS A 75 -17.79 -11.16 9.44
CA LYS A 75 -18.57 -9.93 9.28
C LYS A 75 -17.93 -8.91 8.33
N GLY A 76 -17.19 -9.40 7.34
CA GLY A 76 -16.58 -8.58 6.30
C GLY A 76 -17.59 -7.75 5.53
N TYR A 77 -18.83 -8.25 5.35
CA TYR A 77 -19.87 -7.49 4.65
C TYR A 77 -20.35 -6.29 5.48
N GLU A 78 -20.60 -6.49 6.77
CA GLU A 78 -20.98 -5.41 7.69
C GLU A 78 -19.84 -4.38 7.82
N ASP A 79 -18.60 -4.84 7.96
CA ASP A 79 -17.43 -3.95 7.99
C ASP A 79 -17.29 -3.18 6.67
N LEU A 80 -17.52 -3.82 5.52
CA LEU A 80 -17.47 -3.15 4.22
C LEU A 80 -18.57 -2.08 4.09
N GLN A 81 -19.80 -2.37 4.52
CA GLN A 81 -20.90 -1.41 4.50
C GLN A 81 -20.61 -0.20 5.40
N ASN A 82 -20.01 -0.44 6.57
CA ASN A 82 -19.61 0.60 7.50
C ASN A 82 -18.22 1.19 7.20
N ARG A 83 -17.55 0.74 6.12
CA ARG A 83 -16.20 1.15 5.70
C ARG A 83 -15.15 1.05 6.82
N LYS A 84 -15.25 0.00 7.61
CA LYS A 84 -14.33 -0.34 8.69
C LYS A 84 -13.22 -1.24 8.19
N VAL A 85 -12.00 -0.91 8.58
CA VAL A 85 -10.82 -1.74 8.33
C VAL A 85 -10.50 -2.49 9.62
N ARG A 86 -10.80 -3.79 9.66
CA ARG A 86 -10.56 -4.64 10.83
C ARG A 86 -9.78 -5.87 10.46
N PHE A 87 -8.88 -6.28 11.35
CA PHE A 87 -8.15 -7.54 11.20
C PHE A 87 -9.06 -8.73 11.49
N VAL A 88 -8.82 -9.84 10.80
CA VAL A 88 -9.37 -11.13 11.21
C VAL A 88 -8.66 -11.58 12.49
N GLY A 89 -9.39 -11.72 13.59
CA GLY A 89 -8.80 -12.07 14.89
C GLY A 89 -8.03 -10.91 15.54
N SER A 90 -6.86 -11.20 16.12
CA SER A 90 -6.04 -10.19 16.80
C SER A 90 -5.19 -9.37 15.81
N ALA A 91 -5.31 -8.04 15.85
CA ALA A 91 -4.48 -7.14 15.06
C ALA A 91 -2.98 -7.35 15.33
N GLU A 92 -2.59 -7.55 16.59
CA GLU A 92 -1.20 -7.81 16.97
C GLU A 92 -0.67 -9.08 16.29
N GLN A 93 -1.40 -10.19 16.40
CA GLN A 93 -1.01 -11.46 15.80
C GLN A 93 -0.87 -11.31 14.28
N ARG A 94 -1.85 -10.69 13.62
CA ARG A 94 -1.82 -10.47 12.18
C ARG A 94 -0.66 -9.56 11.76
N ILE A 95 -0.32 -8.54 12.54
CA ILE A 95 0.83 -7.68 12.24
C ILE A 95 2.15 -8.44 12.41
N GLN A 96 2.29 -9.28 13.44
CA GLN A 96 3.50 -10.07 13.68
C GLN A 96 3.73 -11.14 12.60
N GLU A 97 2.65 -11.65 11.99
CA GLU A 97 2.75 -12.56 10.84
C GLU A 97 3.35 -11.87 9.60
N ASP A 98 3.02 -10.60 9.33
CA ASP A 98 3.63 -9.80 8.27
C ASP A 98 3.52 -8.31 8.60
N TYR A 99 4.64 -7.72 9.05
CA TYR A 99 4.69 -6.31 9.45
C TYR A 99 4.31 -5.34 8.33
N LEU A 100 4.32 -5.75 7.05
CA LEU A 100 3.86 -4.90 5.95
C LEU A 100 2.38 -4.54 6.08
N ARG A 101 1.57 -5.34 6.80
CA ARG A 101 0.15 -5.07 7.08
C ARG A 101 -0.09 -3.73 7.80
N ILE A 102 0.92 -3.21 8.50
CA ILE A 102 0.89 -1.86 9.10
C ILE A 102 0.64 -0.79 8.03
N LEU A 103 1.27 -0.90 6.85
CA LEU A 103 1.17 0.12 5.79
C LEU A 103 -0.11 -0.02 4.94
N PHE A 104 -0.79 -1.16 5.03
CA PHE A 104 -2.04 -1.40 4.31
C PHE A 104 -3.25 -0.77 5.03
N TYR A 105 -3.15 -0.57 6.34
CA TYR A 105 -4.23 -0.09 7.19
C TYR A 105 -4.65 1.35 6.82
N GLY A 106 -5.96 1.57 6.64
CA GLY A 106 -6.56 2.91 6.47
C GLY A 106 -6.90 3.34 5.04
N ARG A 107 -6.44 2.63 3.99
CA ARG A 107 -6.76 3.00 2.58
C ARG A 107 -8.24 2.83 2.20
N VAL A 108 -8.98 2.01 2.96
CA VAL A 108 -10.38 1.66 2.68
C VAL A 108 -11.36 2.36 3.63
N ALA A 109 -10.85 3.09 4.63
CA ALA A 109 -11.68 3.83 5.58
C ALA A 109 -12.47 4.94 4.86
N LEU A 110 -13.71 5.19 5.31
CA LEU A 110 -14.53 6.31 4.80
C LEU A 110 -13.96 7.65 5.22
N ASP A 111 -13.63 7.71 6.51
CA ASP A 111 -13.21 8.90 7.19
C ASP A 111 -11.76 8.69 7.65
N PRO A 112 -10.94 9.75 7.57
CA PRO A 112 -9.54 9.66 7.96
C PRO A 112 -9.36 9.13 9.39
N ASP A 113 -10.20 9.55 10.33
CA ASP A 113 -10.05 9.24 11.75
C ASP A 113 -10.83 7.99 12.23
N ASP A 114 -11.48 7.24 11.33
CA ASP A 114 -12.25 6.03 11.73
C ASP A 114 -11.35 4.80 11.88
N HIS A 115 -10.56 4.83 12.96
CA HIS A 115 -9.61 3.77 13.30
C HIS A 115 -9.91 3.17 14.67
N GLU A 116 -9.90 1.84 14.75
CA GLU A 116 -10.04 1.14 16.02
C GLU A 116 -8.82 1.40 16.93
N PRO A 117 -9.00 1.93 18.16
CA PRO A 117 -7.90 2.28 19.04
C PRO A 117 -6.93 1.12 19.35
N GLU A 118 -7.47 -0.08 19.50
CA GLU A 118 -6.72 -1.31 19.72
C GLU A 118 -5.82 -1.63 18.51
N THR A 119 -6.30 -1.39 17.29
CA THR A 119 -5.51 -1.59 16.07
C THR A 119 -4.39 -0.56 15.98
N LEU A 120 -4.65 0.72 16.28
CA LEU A 120 -3.60 1.75 16.31
C LEU A 120 -2.53 1.44 17.37
N THR A 121 -2.94 0.89 18.52
CA THR A 121 -2.05 0.44 19.58
C THR A 121 -1.15 -0.70 19.10
N ALA A 122 -1.74 -1.74 18.50
CA ALA A 122 -1.00 -2.86 17.94
C ALA A 122 -0.01 -2.42 16.84
N ILE A 123 -0.42 -1.49 15.97
CA ILE A 123 0.44 -0.91 14.93
C ILE A 123 1.65 -0.19 15.54
N ARG A 124 1.42 0.69 16.52
CA ARG A 124 2.49 1.45 17.18
C ARG A 124 3.49 0.51 17.86
N GLU A 125 3.00 -0.49 18.59
CA GLU A 125 3.83 -1.40 19.38
C GLU A 125 4.66 -2.36 18.51
N ASN A 126 4.15 -2.71 17.33
CA ASN A 126 4.84 -3.58 16.38
C ASN A 126 5.57 -2.81 15.26
N GLY A 127 5.54 -1.48 15.27
CA GLY A 127 6.09 -0.60 14.22
C GLY A 127 7.54 -0.90 13.87
N ARG A 128 8.37 -1.23 14.87
CA ARG A 128 9.78 -1.58 14.68
C ARG A 128 9.99 -2.77 13.75
N GLY A 129 9.02 -3.68 13.65
CA GLY A 129 9.06 -4.83 12.74
C GLY A 129 9.15 -4.44 11.26
N LEU A 130 8.71 -3.23 10.89
CA LEU A 130 8.91 -2.69 9.54
C LEU A 130 10.39 -2.62 9.13
N ALA A 131 11.32 -2.52 10.09
CA ALA A 131 12.76 -2.54 9.79
C ALA A 131 13.22 -3.88 9.19
N ALA A 132 12.51 -4.98 9.46
CA ALA A 132 12.79 -6.30 8.87
C ALA A 132 12.17 -6.49 7.48
N VAL A 133 11.25 -5.62 7.05
CA VAL A 133 10.57 -5.71 5.76
C VAL A 133 11.46 -5.14 4.66
N SER A 134 11.56 -5.84 3.52
CA SER A 134 12.32 -5.39 2.36
C SER A 134 11.85 -4.01 1.87
N GLY A 135 12.81 -3.16 1.48
CA GLY A 135 12.55 -1.78 1.04
C GLY A 135 11.58 -1.68 -0.12
N GLU A 136 11.69 -2.58 -1.09
CA GLU A 136 10.86 -2.61 -2.29
C GLU A 136 9.38 -2.81 -1.94
N ARG A 137 9.09 -3.69 -0.97
CA ARG A 137 7.72 -3.93 -0.50
C ARG A 137 7.15 -2.72 0.22
N ILE A 138 7.93 -2.09 1.09
CA ILE A 138 7.54 -0.83 1.75
C ILE A 138 7.26 0.24 0.70
N TRP A 139 8.14 0.38 -0.30
CA TRP A 139 8.00 1.40 -1.33
C TRP A 139 6.73 1.23 -2.14
N VAL A 140 6.38 -0.01 -2.51
CA VAL A 140 5.13 -0.31 -3.22
C VAL A 140 3.92 0.14 -2.40
N GLU A 141 3.87 -0.14 -1.10
CA GLU A 141 2.72 0.26 -0.27
C GLU A 141 2.68 1.77 0.01
N ILE A 142 3.83 2.42 0.27
CA ILE A 142 3.90 3.88 0.41
C ILE A 142 3.39 4.57 -0.86
N LYS A 143 3.80 4.13 -2.05
CA LYS A 143 3.31 4.71 -3.31
C LYS A 143 1.80 4.60 -3.45
N LYS A 144 1.24 3.44 -3.12
CA LYS A 144 -0.21 3.21 -3.14
C LYS A 144 -0.97 4.04 -2.10
N MET A 145 -0.35 4.31 -0.95
CA MET A 145 -0.90 5.15 0.11
C MET A 145 -0.96 6.61 -0.33
N VAL A 146 0.14 7.14 -0.86
CA VAL A 146 0.31 8.57 -1.20
C VAL A 146 -0.63 9.05 -2.30
N VAL A 147 -0.98 8.17 -3.25
CA VAL A 147 -1.92 8.46 -4.34
C VAL A 147 -3.35 7.99 -4.03
N GLY A 148 -3.56 7.41 -2.85
CA GLY A 148 -4.86 6.91 -2.42
C GLY A 148 -5.73 7.98 -1.77
N ASN A 149 -6.95 7.57 -1.40
CA ASN A 149 -7.83 8.38 -0.59
C ASN A 149 -7.20 8.65 0.79
N HIS A 150 -7.46 9.83 1.34
CA HIS A 150 -6.97 10.25 2.67
C HIS A 150 -5.45 10.18 2.85
N ALA A 151 -4.65 10.20 1.77
CA ALA A 151 -3.20 10.03 1.85
C ALA A 151 -2.52 11.00 2.82
N ALA A 152 -2.92 12.28 2.80
CA ALA A 152 -2.45 13.29 3.74
C ALA A 152 -2.66 12.87 5.21
N HIS A 153 -3.82 12.32 5.54
CA HIS A 153 -4.12 11.83 6.87
C HIS A 153 -3.33 10.56 7.22
N LEU A 154 -3.25 9.59 6.31
CA LEU A 154 -2.53 8.35 6.55
C LEU A 154 -1.03 8.59 6.77
N LEU A 155 -0.44 9.52 6.01
CA LEU A 155 0.93 9.95 6.22
C LEU A 155 1.10 10.66 7.57
N GLU A 156 0.22 11.60 7.92
CA GLU A 156 0.22 12.24 9.23
C GLU A 156 0.11 11.21 10.38
N LEU A 157 -0.77 10.22 10.24
CA LEU A 157 -0.93 9.15 11.21
C LEU A 157 0.33 8.30 11.33
N MET A 158 0.99 7.97 10.22
CA MET A 158 2.26 7.24 10.22
C MET A 158 3.36 7.98 11.00
N TYR A 159 3.39 9.32 10.92
CA TYR A 159 4.29 10.15 11.73
C TYR A 159 3.88 10.17 13.20
N ARG A 160 2.58 10.32 13.51
CA ARG A 160 2.05 10.28 14.88
C ARG A 160 2.30 8.94 15.58
N LEU A 161 2.34 7.84 14.83
CA LEU A 161 2.63 6.50 15.33
C LEU A 161 4.13 6.16 15.30
N GLU A 162 5.00 7.14 14.99
CA GLU A 162 6.46 7.00 14.94
C GLU A 162 6.95 5.90 13.99
N LEU A 163 6.19 5.62 12.93
CA LEU A 163 6.51 4.56 11.96
C LEU A 163 7.51 5.03 10.91
N ALA A 164 7.55 6.32 10.59
CA ALA A 164 8.37 6.90 9.53
C ALA A 164 9.85 6.45 9.62
N GLN A 165 10.41 6.42 10.84
CA GLN A 165 11.80 6.01 11.10
C GLN A 165 12.16 4.58 10.65
N TYR A 166 11.18 3.70 10.46
CA TYR A 166 11.40 2.31 10.01
C TYR A 166 11.18 2.13 8.50
N THR A 167 10.58 3.13 7.86
CA THR A 167 10.17 3.07 6.44
C THR A 167 11.19 3.67 5.48
N GLY A 168 12.17 4.44 5.96
CA GLY A 168 13.11 5.18 5.11
C GLY A 168 12.70 6.62 4.80
N LEU A 169 11.54 7.04 5.29
CA LEU A 169 11.16 8.46 5.33
C LEU A 169 11.88 9.17 6.49
N PRO A 170 12.15 10.48 6.39
CA PRO A 170 12.79 11.24 7.47
C PRO A 170 11.87 11.26 8.71
N PRO A 171 12.36 10.93 9.92
CA PRO A 171 11.55 10.91 11.14
C PRO A 171 10.92 12.26 11.50
N ASP A 172 11.57 13.36 11.11
CA ASP A 172 11.16 14.74 11.34
C ASP A 172 10.71 15.44 10.06
N GLY A 173 10.15 14.68 9.12
CA GLY A 173 9.64 15.21 7.86
C GLY A 173 8.57 16.29 8.03
N ASP A 174 8.50 17.21 7.07
CA ASP A 174 7.56 18.34 7.10
C ASP A 174 6.13 17.89 6.70
N VAL A 175 5.39 17.40 7.69
CA VAL A 175 4.02 16.89 7.50
C VAL A 175 3.06 17.99 7.07
N GLU A 176 3.25 19.23 7.53
CA GLU A 176 2.37 20.35 7.15
C GLU A 176 2.59 20.74 5.68
N GLU A 177 3.84 20.90 5.22
CA GLU A 177 4.12 21.16 3.80
C GLU A 177 3.60 20.01 2.92
N MET A 178 3.73 18.76 3.37
CA MET A 178 3.16 17.59 2.68
C MET A 178 1.64 17.67 2.54
N LYS A 179 0.91 18.02 3.60
CA LYS A 179 -0.56 18.14 3.57
C LYS A 179 -1.01 19.25 2.62
N GLU A 180 -0.33 20.40 2.66
CA GLU A 180 -0.61 21.52 1.76
C GLU A 180 -0.40 21.14 0.29
N VAL A 181 0.74 20.53 -0.03
CA VAL A 181 1.06 20.12 -1.40
C VAL A 181 0.13 19.01 -1.88
N TRP A 182 -0.19 18.02 -1.04
CA TRP A 182 -1.17 16.99 -1.38
C TRP A 182 -2.54 17.61 -1.69
N GLN A 183 -3.03 18.51 -0.86
CA GLN A 183 -4.31 19.17 -1.08
C GLN A 183 -4.33 19.99 -2.39
N ASN A 184 -3.22 20.63 -2.74
CA ASN A 184 -3.08 21.39 -3.99
C ASN A 184 -2.98 20.49 -5.24
N ALA A 185 -2.45 19.28 -5.10
CA ALA A 185 -2.12 18.41 -6.22
C ALA A 185 -3.10 17.24 -6.41
N LYS A 186 -3.95 16.91 -5.44
CA LYS A 186 -4.81 15.71 -5.47
C LYS A 186 -5.67 15.56 -6.72
N ASP A 187 -6.12 16.66 -7.31
CA ASP A 187 -6.97 16.69 -8.51
C ASP A 187 -6.15 16.70 -9.82
N HIS A 188 -4.83 16.52 -9.72
CA HIS A 188 -3.87 16.62 -10.82
C HIS A 188 -2.98 15.38 -10.96
N SER A 189 -3.38 14.23 -10.39
CA SER A 189 -2.66 12.95 -10.53
C SER A 189 -1.14 13.07 -10.28
N PRO A 190 -0.72 13.55 -9.09
CA PRO A 190 0.69 13.77 -8.81
C PRO A 190 1.41 12.43 -8.76
N LYS A 191 2.64 12.38 -9.29
CA LYS A 191 3.52 11.23 -9.04
C LYS A 191 3.73 11.10 -7.52
N PRO A 192 3.83 9.89 -6.95
CA PRO A 192 4.00 9.71 -5.50
C PRO A 192 5.15 10.52 -4.92
N MET A 193 6.28 10.59 -5.65
CA MET A 193 7.45 11.33 -5.19
C MET A 193 7.24 12.86 -5.16
N THR A 194 6.29 13.39 -5.93
CA THR A 194 5.95 14.82 -5.90
C THR A 194 5.42 15.24 -4.54
N ILE A 195 4.59 14.39 -3.92
CA ILE A 195 4.07 14.60 -2.57
C ILE A 195 5.13 14.29 -1.54
N LEU A 196 5.82 13.15 -1.67
CA LEU A 196 6.78 12.71 -0.66
C LEU A 196 8.00 13.63 -0.55
N ALA A 197 8.44 14.26 -1.65
CA ALA A 197 9.59 15.15 -1.67
C ALA A 197 9.47 16.33 -0.69
N THR A 198 8.26 16.72 -0.28
CA THR A 198 8.05 17.79 0.71
C THR A 198 8.53 17.40 2.10
N LEU A 199 8.49 16.09 2.43
CA LEU A 199 8.95 15.57 3.72
C LEU A 199 10.47 15.73 3.89
N PHE A 200 11.21 15.88 2.79
CA PHE A 200 12.66 15.98 2.79
C PHE A 200 13.13 17.44 2.83
N ARG A 201 14.17 17.70 3.62
CA ARG A 201 14.79 19.02 3.78
C ARG A 201 16.07 19.16 2.97
N CYS A 202 16.78 18.06 2.73
CA CYS A 202 18.04 18.09 2.01
C CYS A 202 18.27 16.84 1.13
N PRO A 203 19.15 16.93 0.12
CA PRO A 203 19.48 15.82 -0.77
C PRO A 203 19.96 14.55 -0.04
N GLU A 204 20.66 14.69 1.09
CA GLU A 204 21.22 13.57 1.86
C GLU A 204 20.13 12.66 2.43
N GLU A 205 18.95 13.20 2.75
CA GLU A 205 17.82 12.40 3.22
C GLU A 205 17.21 11.56 2.09
N VAL A 206 17.23 12.06 0.85
CA VAL A 206 16.81 11.30 -0.35
C VAL A 206 17.76 10.13 -0.60
N GLU A 207 19.06 10.34 -0.42
CA GLU A 207 20.06 9.27 -0.52
C GLU A 207 19.81 8.16 0.52
N LYS A 208 19.49 8.54 1.77
CA LYS A 208 19.11 7.56 2.82
C LYS A 208 17.84 6.79 2.45
N MET A 209 16.83 7.48 1.94
CA MET A 209 15.59 6.86 1.47
C MET A 209 15.88 5.85 0.35
N ASP A 210 16.67 6.23 -0.67
CA ASP A 210 17.04 5.36 -1.78
C ASP A 210 17.78 4.10 -1.30
N ILE A 211 18.72 4.25 -0.37
CA ILE A 211 19.42 3.11 0.25
C ILE A 211 18.42 2.14 0.90
N ARG A 212 17.41 2.65 1.61
CA ARG A 212 16.42 1.86 2.35
C ARG A 212 15.33 1.24 1.46
N LEU A 213 14.84 1.98 0.48
CA LEU A 213 13.64 1.67 -0.30
C LEU A 213 13.94 1.16 -1.71
N LYS A 214 15.17 1.33 -2.20
CA LYS A 214 15.60 0.97 -3.57
C LYS A 214 14.69 1.60 -4.63
N VAL A 215 14.54 2.92 -4.54
CA VAL A 215 13.67 3.66 -5.48
C VAL A 215 14.30 3.67 -6.88
N SER A 216 13.48 3.89 -7.90
CA SER A 216 14.00 4.01 -9.27
C SER A 216 14.84 5.27 -9.43
N LYS A 217 15.73 5.26 -10.44
CA LYS A 217 16.54 6.44 -10.81
C LYS A 217 15.66 7.66 -11.15
N GLU A 218 14.52 7.43 -11.80
CA GLU A 218 13.56 8.49 -12.12
C GLU A 218 12.98 9.12 -10.84
N GLU A 219 12.47 8.29 -9.92
CA GLU A 219 11.92 8.74 -8.64
C GLU A 219 12.97 9.53 -7.83
N LYS A 220 14.22 9.03 -7.74
CA LYS A 220 15.31 9.75 -7.08
C LYS A 220 15.61 11.09 -7.72
N THR A 221 15.68 11.14 -9.05
CA THR A 221 15.97 12.37 -9.80
C THR A 221 14.87 13.41 -9.57
N LEU A 222 13.61 12.97 -9.54
CA LEU A 222 12.46 13.81 -9.26
C LEU A 222 12.51 14.40 -7.84
N ALA A 223 12.84 13.60 -6.82
CA ALA A 223 12.98 14.09 -5.45
C ALA A 223 14.08 15.17 -5.34
N LEU A 224 15.27 14.90 -5.90
CA LEU A 224 16.39 15.84 -5.88
C LEU A 224 16.08 17.14 -6.62
N PHE A 225 15.39 17.04 -7.75
CA PHE A 225 14.92 18.21 -8.50
C PHE A 225 13.97 19.06 -7.65
N LEU A 226 12.96 18.45 -7.02
CA LEU A 226 11.98 19.16 -6.22
C LEU A 226 12.60 19.82 -5.00
N ILE A 227 13.47 19.13 -4.26
CA ILE A 227 14.16 19.71 -3.10
C ILE A 227 14.99 20.93 -3.50
N LYS A 228 15.68 20.84 -4.64
CA LYS A 228 16.53 21.93 -5.12
C LYS A 228 15.71 23.15 -5.55
N TYR A 229 14.59 22.94 -6.23
CA TYR A 229 13.93 24.02 -6.97
C TYR A 229 12.56 24.45 -6.44
N ARG A 230 11.93 23.72 -5.50
CA ARG A 230 10.55 24.00 -5.03
C ARG A 230 10.33 25.40 -4.45
N ARG A 231 11.40 26.07 -3.98
CA ARG A 231 11.34 27.44 -3.43
C ARG A 231 11.75 28.52 -4.44
N GLU A 232 12.43 28.15 -5.51
CA GLU A 232 13.02 29.06 -6.50
C GLU A 232 12.16 29.18 -7.77
N LEU A 233 11.58 28.07 -8.23
CA LEU A 233 10.72 28.05 -9.42
C LEU A 233 9.34 28.62 -9.09
N ARG A 234 9.17 29.93 -9.30
CA ARG A 234 7.88 30.60 -9.24
C ARG A 234 7.36 30.86 -10.65
N LYS A 235 6.04 30.72 -10.84
CA LYS A 235 5.39 31.01 -12.12
C LYS A 235 5.65 32.47 -12.50
N SER A 236 6.35 32.70 -13.62
CA SER A 236 6.56 34.04 -14.15
C SER A 236 5.20 34.66 -14.51
N LYS A 237 4.97 35.93 -14.15
CA LYS A 237 3.77 36.67 -14.59
C LYS A 237 3.79 36.93 -16.10
N ASP A 238 4.97 36.96 -16.70
CA ASP A 238 5.18 37.35 -18.10
C ASP A 238 5.25 36.14 -19.05
N GLU A 239 5.44 34.92 -18.53
CA GLU A 239 5.48 33.67 -19.31
C GLU A 239 4.62 32.57 -18.65
N PRO A 240 3.33 32.47 -19.00
CA PRO A 240 2.40 31.54 -18.36
C PRO A 240 2.75 30.05 -18.55
N ASP A 241 3.51 29.72 -19.61
CA ASP A 241 3.96 28.36 -19.94
C ASP A 241 5.38 28.02 -19.47
N SER A 242 6.07 28.95 -18.79
CA SER A 242 7.47 28.78 -18.33
C SER A 242 7.69 27.55 -17.44
N LEU A 243 6.63 27.01 -16.84
CA LEU A 243 6.69 25.82 -15.98
C LEU A 243 6.21 24.53 -16.65
N LYS A 244 5.67 24.59 -17.87
CA LYS A 244 5.05 23.45 -18.55
C LYS A 244 5.97 22.22 -18.68
N PRO A 245 7.27 22.35 -19.02
CA PRO A 245 8.19 21.20 -19.04
C PRO A 245 8.40 20.53 -17.69
N PHE A 246 8.21 21.27 -16.59
CA PHE A 246 8.30 20.72 -15.22
C PHE A 246 6.98 20.09 -14.78
N THR A 247 5.85 20.55 -15.30
CA THR A 247 4.51 20.00 -15.02
C THR A 247 4.42 18.52 -15.43
N ASP A 248 4.88 18.17 -16.64
CA ASP A 248 4.90 16.78 -17.13
C ASP A 248 5.90 15.89 -16.35
N PHE A 249 6.88 16.50 -15.67
CA PHE A 249 7.85 15.78 -14.86
C PHE A 249 7.29 15.37 -13.50
N ILE A 250 6.36 16.16 -12.94
CA ILE A 250 5.80 15.99 -11.58
C ILE A 250 4.40 15.35 -11.56
N ILE A 251 3.67 15.35 -12.68
CA ILE A 251 2.33 14.75 -12.84
C ILE A 251 2.42 13.49 -13.71
N ASP A 252 1.55 12.52 -13.43
CA ASP A 252 1.37 11.37 -14.31
C ASP A 252 0.26 11.65 -15.34
N VAL A 253 0.66 12.06 -16.55
CA VAL A 253 -0.26 12.43 -17.64
C VAL A 253 -1.13 11.25 -18.09
N SER A 254 -0.70 10.03 -17.80
CA SER A 254 -1.33 8.76 -18.17
C SER A 254 -2.74 8.55 -17.58
N PHE A 255 -3.07 9.22 -16.48
CA PHE A 255 -4.35 9.06 -15.79
C PHE A 255 -5.45 10.05 -16.24
N SER A 256 -5.08 11.09 -17.01
CA SER A 256 -6.01 12.16 -17.41
C SER A 256 -7.03 11.79 -18.50
N LEU A 257 -6.94 10.58 -19.08
CA LEU A 257 -7.77 10.14 -20.22
C LEU A 257 -8.92 9.17 -19.83
N LEU A 258 -9.22 9.01 -18.53
CA LEU A 258 -10.27 8.10 -18.06
C LEU A 258 -11.31 8.76 -17.13
N SER A 259 -11.48 10.08 -17.21
CA SER A 259 -12.65 10.78 -16.63
C SER A 259 -13.83 10.82 -17.60
#